data_AF-A0A0K1Q4X6-F1
#
_entry.id   AF-A0A0K1Q4X6-F1
#
_cell.length_a   1.000
_cell.length_b   1.000
_cell.length_c   1.000
_cell.angle_alpha   90.00
_cell.angle_beta   90.00
_cell.angle_gamma   90.00
#
_symmetry.space_group_name_H-M   'P 1'
#
loop_
_entity.id
_entity.type
_entity.pdbx_description
1 polymer ?
#
loop_
_entity_poly.entity_id
_entity_poly.type
_entity_poly.pdbx_seq_one_letter_code
_entity_poly.pdbx_strand_id
1 'polypeptide(L)'
;MALWEDFKKFSFKGNVIDLAVGVIIGAAFGKIVSALVADIVMPVVGLVMPAGDWRNAGMVLRPGATPKDDLILKWGDFLGTIVDFLVVSIALFFIVSRLVKGLEKRLEGDKPADTRECPSCCETVPVKAKRCKFCTSELPSATAQAA
;
A
#
# COMPACT_ATOMS: atom_id res chain seq x y z
N MET A 1 -40.02 -0.79 -0.95
CA MET A 1 -39.35 -1.28 -2.18
C MET A 1 -38.32 -0.29 -2.73
N ALA A 2 -38.48 1.03 -2.52
CA ALA A 2 -37.52 2.05 -2.99
C ALA A 2 -36.09 1.94 -2.42
N LEU A 3 -35.93 1.60 -1.14
CA LEU A 3 -34.59 1.51 -0.51
C LEU A 3 -33.65 0.48 -1.17
N TRP A 4 -34.18 -0.64 -1.68
CA TRP A 4 -33.36 -1.65 -2.35
C TRP A 4 -32.90 -1.18 -3.74
N GLU A 5 -33.79 -0.50 -4.47
CA GLU A 5 -33.48 0.14 -5.75
C GLU A 5 -32.46 1.27 -5.59
N ASP A 6 -32.62 2.10 -4.55
CA ASP A 6 -31.71 3.21 -4.23
C ASP A 6 -30.35 2.72 -3.73
N PHE A 7 -30.33 1.65 -2.92
CA PHE A 7 -29.10 1.01 -2.48
C PHE A 7 -28.35 0.35 -3.65
N LYS A 8 -29.08 -0.30 -4.57
CA LYS A 8 -28.51 -0.87 -5.79
C LYS A 8 -27.88 0.24 -6.65
N LYS A 9 -28.59 1.35 -6.88
CA LYS A 9 -28.06 2.51 -7.61
C LYS A 9 -26.87 3.18 -6.91
N PHE A 10 -26.87 3.23 -5.58
CA PHE A 10 -25.75 3.75 -4.80
C PHE A 10 -24.51 2.85 -4.88
N SER A 11 -24.71 1.54 -4.75
CA SER A 11 -23.62 0.55 -4.78
C SER A 11 -22.95 0.47 -6.15
N PHE A 12 -23.69 0.70 -7.25
CA PHE A 12 -23.14 0.72 -8.61
C PHE A 12 -22.41 2.02 -8.99
N LYS A 13 -22.27 3.00 -8.08
CA LYS A 13 -21.34 4.10 -8.31
C LYS A 13 -19.91 3.56 -8.31
N GLY A 14 -19.24 3.62 -9.46
CA GLY A 14 -17.89 3.07 -9.65
C GLY A 14 -16.88 3.49 -8.57
N ASN A 15 -16.93 4.75 -8.11
CA ASN A 15 -16.05 5.24 -7.05
C ASN A 15 -16.19 4.50 -5.70
N VAL A 16 -17.37 3.96 -5.37
CA VAL A 16 -17.58 3.21 -4.12
C VAL A 16 -17.08 1.77 -4.26
N ILE A 17 -17.28 1.17 -5.43
CA ILE A 17 -16.81 -0.20 -5.72
C ILE A 17 -15.29 -0.24 -5.74
N ASP A 18 -14.63 0.70 -6.42
CA ASP A 18 -13.17 0.75 -6.49
C ASP A 18 -12.53 0.98 -5.11
N LEU A 19 -13.14 1.85 -4.29
CA LEU A 19 -12.74 2.04 -2.90
C LEU A 19 -12.92 0.75 -2.08
N ALA A 20 -14.07 0.09 -2.20
CA ALA A 20 -14.37 -1.13 -1.46
C ALA A 20 -13.42 -2.27 -1.83
N VAL A 21 -13.16 -2.46 -3.12
CA VAL A 21 -12.21 -3.46 -3.63
C VAL A 21 -10.80 -3.15 -3.14
N GLY A 22 -10.38 -1.88 -3.19
CA GLY A 22 -9.08 -1.44 -2.67
C GLY A 22 -8.89 -1.75 -1.18
N VAL A 23 -9.91 -1.50 -0.35
CA VAL A 23 -9.87 -1.79 1.09
C VAL A 23 -9.82 -3.29 1.37
N ILE A 24 -10.63 -4.10 0.68
CA ILE A 24 -10.65 -5.56 0.86
C ILE A 24 -9.32 -6.18 0.45
N ILE A 25 -8.79 -5.80 -0.71
CA ILE A 25 -7.49 -6.28 -1.19
C ILE A 25 -6.38 -5.81 -0.27
N GLY A 26 -6.42 -4.55 0.18
CA GLY A 26 -5.44 -4.01 1.13
C GLY A 26 -5.43 -4.77 2.46
N ALA A 27 -6.61 -5.09 3.00
CA ALA A 27 -6.73 -5.87 4.23
C ALA A 27 -6.22 -7.31 4.07
N ALA A 28 -6.52 -7.95 2.94
CA ALA A 28 -6.04 -9.31 2.64
C ALA A 28 -4.51 -9.32 2.44
N PHE A 29 -3.97 -8.37 1.70
CA PHE A 29 -2.54 -8.25 1.46
C PHE A 29 -1.76 -7.96 2.74
N GLY A 30 -2.31 -7.13 3.64
CA GLY A 30 -1.74 -6.91 4.96
C GLY A 30 -1.53 -8.21 5.75
N LYS A 31 -2.50 -9.14 5.71
CA LYS A 31 -2.36 -10.45 6.36
C LYS A 31 -1.25 -11.31 5.74
N ILE A 32 -1.11 -11.28 4.43
CA ILE A 32 -0.05 -12.02 3.71
C ILE A 32 1.33 -11.49 4.14
N VAL A 33 1.48 -10.16 4.20
CA VAL A 33 2.76 -9.59 4.63
C VAL A 33 3.03 -9.86 6.10
N SER A 34 2.03 -9.74 6.98
CA SER A 34 2.19 -10.08 8.39
C SER A 34 2.61 -11.54 8.59
N ALA A 35 2.03 -12.48 7.85
CA ALA A 35 2.42 -13.89 7.88
C ALA A 35 3.86 -14.09 7.39
N LEU A 36 4.24 -13.47 6.28
CA LEU A 36 5.61 -13.55 5.75
C LEU A 36 6.63 -13.03 6.77
N VAL A 37 6.33 -11.95 7.47
CA VAL A 37 7.24 -11.38 8.47
C VAL A 37 7.29 -12.24 9.73
N ALA A 38 6.15 -12.70 10.22
CA ALA A 38 6.07 -13.57 11.39
C ALA A 38 6.74 -14.93 11.16
N ASP A 39 6.57 -15.51 9.97
CA ASP A 39 7.00 -16.89 9.68
C ASP A 39 8.41 -16.97 9.07
N ILE A 40 8.90 -15.91 8.41
CA ILE A 40 10.21 -15.91 7.74
C ILE A 40 11.19 -14.93 8.38
N VAL A 41 10.78 -13.68 8.61
CA VAL A 41 11.69 -12.63 9.08
C VAL A 41 11.98 -12.78 10.58
N MET A 42 10.95 -13.00 11.40
CA MET A 42 11.09 -13.15 12.84
C MET A 42 11.99 -14.32 13.26
N PRO A 43 11.93 -15.52 12.65
CA PRO A 43 12.88 -16.59 12.94
C PRO A 43 14.34 -16.22 12.61
N VAL A 44 14.57 -15.51 11.51
CA VAL A 44 15.92 -15.06 11.11
C VAL A 44 16.44 -13.98 12.06
N VAL A 45 15.58 -13.05 12.49
CA VAL A 45 15.93 -12.01 13.48
C VAL A 45 16.15 -12.64 14.87
N GLY A 46 15.33 -13.62 15.25
CA GLY A 46 15.46 -14.36 16.52
C GLY A 46 16.72 -15.23 16.61
N LEU A 47 17.33 -15.58 15.47
CA LEU A 47 18.66 -16.21 15.41
C LEU A 47 19.79 -15.25 15.79
N VAL A 48 19.61 -13.94 15.57
CA VAL A 48 20.61 -12.90 15.84
C VAL A 48 20.41 -12.26 17.22
N MET A 49 19.17 -12.23 17.73
CA MET A 49 18.84 -11.79 19.09
C MET A 49 18.45 -13.02 19.94
N PRO A 50 19.38 -13.59 20.73
CA PRO A 50 19.06 -14.76 21.55
C PRO A 50 18.07 -14.38 22.65
N ALA A 51 16.93 -15.08 22.64
CA ALA A 51 15.87 -15.09 23.64
C ALA A 51 15.17 -13.74 23.92
N GLY A 52 13.90 -13.66 23.51
CA GLY A 52 12.93 -12.62 23.86
C GLY A 52 12.56 -12.58 25.35
N ASP A 53 13.51 -12.70 26.27
CA ASP A 53 13.28 -12.61 27.71
C ASP A 53 12.75 -11.21 28.11
N TRP A 54 13.11 -10.18 27.34
CA TRP A 54 12.53 -8.84 27.46
C TRP A 54 11.04 -8.78 27.09
N ARG A 55 10.56 -9.71 26.27
CA ARG A 55 9.18 -9.81 25.82
C ARG A 55 8.28 -10.50 26.85
N ASN A 56 8.88 -11.35 27.68
CA ASN A 56 8.25 -11.94 28.86
C ASN A 56 8.36 -11.08 30.11
N ALA A 57 9.03 -9.92 30.04
CA ALA A 57 9.13 -9.00 31.14
C ALA A 57 7.73 -8.47 31.51
N GLY A 58 7.27 -8.83 32.71
CA GLY A 58 5.97 -8.47 33.22
C GLY A 58 6.04 -8.19 34.71
N MET A 59 5.29 -7.18 35.15
CA MET A 59 5.12 -6.85 36.55
C MET A 59 3.82 -7.49 37.05
N VAL A 60 3.88 -8.34 38.08
CA VAL A 60 2.68 -8.85 38.73
C VAL A 60 2.12 -7.76 39.64
N LEU A 61 0.99 -7.17 39.26
CA LEU A 61 0.35 -6.08 40.01
C LEU A 61 -0.51 -6.59 41.16
N ARG A 62 -1.03 -7.82 41.05
CA ARG A 62 -1.77 -8.49 42.12
C ARG A 62 -1.64 -10.01 41.97
N PRO A 63 -1.14 -10.73 42.99
CA PRO A 63 -1.21 -12.19 43.00
C PRO A 63 -2.68 -12.61 43.23
N GLY A 64 -3.23 -13.36 42.28
CA GLY A 64 -4.51 -14.02 42.39
C GLY A 64 -4.39 -15.30 43.23
N ALA A 65 -5.52 -15.80 43.73
CA ALA A 65 -5.54 -17.05 44.51
C ALA A 65 -5.23 -18.31 43.67
N THR A 66 -5.17 -18.17 42.34
CA THR A 66 -4.75 -19.23 41.41
C THR A 66 -3.80 -18.65 40.34
N PRO A 67 -2.88 -19.45 39.77
CA PRO A 67 -1.93 -18.99 38.76
C PRO A 67 -2.54 -18.50 37.43
N LYS A 68 -3.88 -18.54 37.29
CA LYS A 68 -4.62 -17.99 36.13
C LYS A 68 -5.27 -16.63 36.41
N ASP A 69 -5.35 -16.22 37.67
CA ASP A 69 -5.97 -14.95 38.10
C ASP A 69 -4.94 -13.86 38.44
N ASP A 70 -3.65 -14.11 38.19
CA ASP A 70 -2.62 -13.10 38.38
C ASP A 70 -2.81 -11.95 37.37
N LEU A 71 -2.95 -10.74 37.91
CA LEU A 71 -3.01 -9.53 37.08
C LEU A 71 -1.58 -9.13 36.71
N ILE A 72 -1.07 -9.72 35.64
CA ILE A 72 0.28 -9.50 35.13
C ILE A 72 0.25 -8.42 34.06
N LEU A 73 0.89 -7.27 34.32
CA LEU A 73 1.14 -6.26 33.31
C LEU A 73 2.38 -6.64 32.51
N LYS A 74 2.17 -7.30 31.36
CA LYS A 74 3.23 -7.70 30.42
C LYS A 74 3.65 -6.53 29.52
N TRP A 75 4.46 -5.63 30.05
CA TRP A 75 5.01 -4.50 29.27
C TRP A 75 5.99 -4.97 28.20
N GLY A 76 6.66 -6.11 28.41
CA GLY A 76 7.51 -6.76 27.43
C GLY A 76 6.78 -7.15 26.15
N ASP A 77 5.55 -7.67 26.27
CA ASP A 77 4.77 -8.13 25.11
C ASP A 77 4.34 -6.94 24.24
N PHE A 78 3.91 -5.84 24.88
CA PHE A 78 3.60 -4.60 24.19
C PHE A 78 4.80 -4.05 23.41
N LEU A 79 5.97 -3.98 24.04
CA LEU A 79 7.19 -3.55 23.36
C LEU A 79 7.56 -4.50 22.21
N GLY A 80 7.31 -5.79 22.39
CA GLY A 80 7.45 -6.82 21.37
C GLY A 80 6.59 -6.55 20.14
N THR A 81 5.32 -6.20 20.33
CA THR A 81 4.42 -5.87 19.22
C THR A 81 4.83 -4.61 18.45
N ILE A 82 5.46 -3.63 19.12
CA ILE A 82 6.00 -2.43 18.47
C ILE A 82 7.19 -2.80 17.58
N VAL A 83 8.10 -3.63 18.08
CA VAL A 83 9.26 -4.10 17.30
C VAL A 83 8.80 -4.92 16.10
N ASP A 84 7.83 -5.83 16.28
CA ASP A 84 7.25 -6.58 15.17
C ASP A 84 6.65 -5.66 14.11
N PHE A 85 5.87 -4.66 14.52
CA PHE A 85 5.32 -3.67 13.60
C PHE A 85 6.42 -2.94 12.83
N LEU A 86 7.51 -2.55 13.49
CA LEU A 86 8.65 -1.90 12.85
C LEU A 86 9.32 -2.82 11.81
N VAL A 87 9.55 -4.09 12.17
CA VAL A 87 10.15 -5.10 11.30
C VAL A 87 9.25 -5.37 10.09
N VAL A 88 7.94 -5.51 10.30
CA VAL A 88 6.95 -5.67 9.22
C VAL A 88 6.99 -4.47 8.29
N SER A 89 6.95 -3.25 8.84
CA SER A 89 6.96 -2.00 8.07
C SER A 89 8.20 -1.89 7.17
N ILE A 90 9.37 -2.21 7.72
CA ILE A 90 10.64 -2.18 6.99
C ILE A 90 10.68 -3.27 5.92
N ALA A 91 10.27 -4.50 6.25
CA ALA A 91 10.23 -5.59 5.28
C ALA A 91 9.27 -5.28 4.12
N LEU A 92 8.09 -4.73 4.42
CA LEU A 92 7.09 -4.32 3.44
C LEU A 92 7.63 -3.19 2.56
N PHE A 93 8.31 -2.20 3.15
CA PHE A 93 9.00 -1.15 2.40
C PHE A 93 10.05 -1.71 1.45
N PHE A 94 10.90 -2.64 1.89
CA PHE A 94 11.91 -3.24 1.01
C PHE A 94 11.28 -4.06 -0.12
N ILE A 95 10.30 -4.92 0.19
CA ILE A 95 9.63 -5.75 -0.82
C ILE A 95 8.92 -4.85 -1.82
N VAL A 96 8.06 -3.94 -1.38
CA VAL A 96 7.29 -3.06 -2.26
C VAL A 96 8.21 -2.09 -3.00
N SER A 97 9.18 -1.46 -2.35
CA SER A 97 10.11 -0.55 -3.04
C SER A 97 10.95 -1.30 -4.08
N ARG A 98 11.34 -2.56 -3.84
CA ARG A 98 12.07 -3.38 -4.81
C ARG A 98 11.16 -3.83 -5.96
N LEU A 99 9.93 -4.24 -5.65
CA LEU A 99 8.96 -4.71 -6.64
C LEU A 99 8.49 -3.54 -7.52
N VAL A 100 8.10 -2.42 -6.90
CA VAL A 100 7.62 -1.21 -7.57
C VAL A 100 8.73 -0.60 -8.39
N LYS A 101 9.95 -0.37 -7.87
CA LYS A 101 11.07 0.12 -8.70
C LYS A 101 11.46 -0.85 -9.82
N GLY A 102 11.22 -2.14 -9.63
CA GLY A 102 11.45 -3.17 -10.66
C GLY A 102 10.35 -3.21 -11.72
N LEU A 103 9.10 -2.97 -11.31
CA LEU A 103 7.91 -2.88 -12.15
C LEU A 103 7.87 -1.57 -12.89
N GLU A 104 8.12 -0.43 -12.25
CA GLU A 104 8.32 0.89 -12.85
C GLU A 104 9.38 0.83 -13.95
N LYS A 105 10.58 0.29 -13.65
CA LYS A 105 11.58 0.05 -14.71
C LYS A 105 11.12 -0.83 -15.87
N ARG A 106 10.09 -1.68 -15.68
CA ARG A 106 9.50 -2.51 -16.75
C ARG A 106 8.25 -1.87 -17.38
N LEU A 107 7.51 -1.01 -16.68
CA LEU A 107 6.29 -0.34 -17.13
C LEU A 107 6.60 1.03 -17.78
N GLU A 108 7.62 1.74 -17.34
CA GLU A 108 8.16 2.92 -18.02
C GLU A 108 8.76 2.60 -19.40
N GLY A 109 8.93 1.32 -19.74
CA GLY A 109 9.19 0.89 -21.12
C GLY A 109 7.97 0.94 -22.04
N ASP A 110 6.75 1.04 -21.51
CA ASP A 110 5.50 0.85 -22.26
C ASP A 110 4.40 1.89 -21.97
N LYS A 111 4.70 2.98 -21.26
CA LYS A 111 3.85 4.18 -21.29
C LYS A 111 4.36 5.08 -22.42
N PRO A 112 3.80 5.02 -23.64
CA PRO A 112 4.01 6.12 -24.57
C PRO A 112 3.56 7.38 -23.84
N ALA A 113 4.38 8.43 -23.89
CA ALA A 113 3.97 9.76 -23.47
C ALA A 113 2.79 10.16 -24.36
N ASP A 114 1.57 9.80 -23.95
CA ASP A 114 0.35 10.02 -24.72
C ASP A 114 -0.01 11.52 -24.77
N THR A 115 0.77 12.36 -24.11
CA THR A 115 0.63 13.81 -23.99
C THR A 115 1.89 14.54 -24.45
N ARG A 116 1.70 15.54 -25.31
CA ARG A 116 2.70 16.50 -25.80
C ARG A 116 2.29 17.92 -25.45
N GLU A 117 3.26 18.82 -25.33
CA GLU A 117 2.98 20.24 -25.12
C GLU A 117 2.61 20.90 -26.45
N CYS A 118 1.56 21.73 -26.42
CA CYS A 118 1.16 22.54 -27.55
C CYS A 118 2.14 23.71 -27.74
N PRO A 119 2.80 23.86 -28.91
CA PRO A 119 3.75 24.95 -29.14
C PRO A 119 3.12 26.35 -29.20
N SER A 120 1.80 26.45 -29.41
CA SER A 120 1.11 27.75 -29.46
C SER A 120 0.62 28.24 -28.10
N CYS A 121 0.29 27.33 -27.17
CA CYS A 121 -0.38 27.69 -25.92
C CYS A 121 0.17 26.99 -24.67
N CYS A 122 1.25 26.20 -24.80
CA CYS A 122 1.92 25.47 -23.73
C CYS A 122 1.06 24.47 -22.93
N GLU A 123 -0.17 24.22 -23.37
CA GLU A 123 -1.07 23.28 -22.70
C GLU A 123 -0.75 21.83 -23.09
N THR A 124 -1.01 20.89 -22.19
CA THR A 124 -0.83 19.45 -22.39
C THR A 124 -1.94 18.87 -23.28
N VAL A 125 -1.58 18.37 -24.47
CA VAL A 125 -2.52 17.85 -25.48
C VAL A 125 -2.14 16.42 -25.87
N PRO A 126 -3.10 15.50 -26.12
CA PRO A 126 -2.75 14.16 -26.55
C PRO A 126 -1.99 14.13 -27.89
N VAL A 127 -1.02 13.21 -28.02
CA VAL A 127 -0.13 13.11 -29.19
C VAL A 127 -0.88 12.87 -30.50
N LYS A 128 -2.06 12.22 -30.43
CA LYS A 128 -2.92 11.96 -31.59
C LYS A 128 -3.83 13.14 -31.99
N ALA A 129 -3.88 14.22 -31.21
CA ALA A 129 -4.75 15.36 -31.52
C ALA A 129 -4.21 16.16 -32.70
N LYS A 130 -5.04 16.39 -33.72
CA LYS A 130 -4.74 17.25 -34.86
C LYS A 130 -4.97 18.74 -34.56
N ARG A 131 -5.78 19.06 -33.54
CA ARG A 131 -6.08 20.42 -33.08
C ARG A 131 -6.07 20.50 -31.57
N CYS A 132 -5.57 21.61 -31.04
CA CYS A 132 -5.58 21.88 -29.61
C CYS A 132 -7.00 22.23 -29.12
N LYS A 133 -7.43 21.66 -27.99
CA LYS A 133 -8.76 21.93 -27.39
C LYS A 133 -8.87 23.35 -26.81
N PHE A 134 -7.76 23.92 -26.36
CA PHE A 134 -7.73 25.22 -25.68
C PHE A 134 -7.57 26.40 -26.63
N CYS A 135 -6.61 26.33 -27.55
CA CYS A 135 -6.29 27.44 -28.46
C CYS A 135 -6.72 27.21 -29.92
N THR A 136 -7.38 26.08 -30.21
CA THR A 136 -7.88 25.69 -31.56
C THR A 136 -6.84 25.70 -32.69
N SER A 137 -5.56 25.89 -32.38
CA SER A 137 -4.48 25.82 -33.35
C SER A 137 -4.30 24.41 -33.91
N GLU A 138 -3.85 24.34 -35.15
CA GLU A 138 -3.46 23.07 -35.79
C GLU A 138 -2.12 22.63 -35.22
N LEU A 139 -2.08 21.41 -34.70
CA LEU A 139 -0.86 20.85 -34.14
C LEU A 139 -0.08 20.13 -35.24
N PRO A 140 1.24 20.37 -35.39
CA PRO A 140 2.05 19.61 -36.32
C PRO A 140 1.97 18.11 -35.99
N SER A 141 2.08 17.24 -36.99
CA SER A 141 1.98 15.79 -36.81
C SER A 141 3.03 15.27 -35.82
N ALA A 142 2.66 14.29 -35.00
CA ALA A 142 3.45 13.74 -33.88
C ALA A 142 4.91 13.35 -34.20
N THR A 143 5.22 13.06 -35.46
CA THR A 143 6.58 12.71 -35.94
C THR A 143 7.52 13.90 -36.10
N ALA A 144 7.03 15.14 -36.14
CA ALA A 144 7.85 16.34 -36.43
C ALA A 144 8.42 17.05 -35.18
N GLN A 145 8.04 16.64 -33.97
CA GLN A 145 8.46 17.27 -32.70
C GLN A 145 9.58 16.52 -31.97
N ALA A 146 10.10 15.43 -32.56
CA ALA A 146 11.15 14.59 -31.98
C ALA A 146 12.52 14.76 -32.69
N ALA A 147 12.69 15.82 -33.49
CA ALA A 147 13.94 16.19 -34.15
C ALA A 147 14.45 17.52 -33.61
#